data_AF-A0A1A8I3Z3-F1
#
_entry.id   AF-A0A1A8I3Z3-F1
#
_cell.length_a   1.000
_cell.length_b   1.000
_cell.length_c   1.000
_cell.angle_alpha   90.00
_cell.angle_beta   90.00
_cell.angle_gamma   90.00
#
_symmetry.space_group_name_H-M   'P 1'
#
loop_
_entity.id
_entity.type
_entity.pdbx_description
1 polymer ?
#
loop_
_entity_poly.entity_id
_entity_poly.type
_entity_poly.pdbx_seq_one_letter_code
_entity_poly.pdbx_strand_id
1 'polypeptide(L)' 'KYDCGVRPVHNWTTSTTVYIDLVLQSVLDVDGKTQSITTSIWYRQIWRDEFLVWDPEEFDGINEISLPSD' A
#
# COMPACT_ATOMS: atom_id res chain seq x y z
N LYS A 1 2.29 19.79 -7.98
CA LYS A 1 0.96 19.18 -8.22
C LYS A 1 1.21 17.68 -8.36
N TYR A 2 0.58 16.88 -7.51
CA TYR A 2 0.71 15.41 -7.51
C TYR A 2 -0.39 14.79 -8.39
N ASP A 3 -0.10 13.69 -9.08
CA ASP A 3 -1.03 12.94 -9.92
C ASP A 3 -1.02 11.48 -9.46
N CYS A 4 -2.11 11.03 -8.84
CA CYS A 4 -2.25 9.68 -8.30
C CYS A 4 -2.39 8.59 -9.38
N GLY A 5 -2.64 8.96 -10.64
CA GLY A 5 -2.73 8.01 -11.74
C GLY A 5 -1.37 7.57 -12.30
N VAL A 6 -0.29 8.27 -11.93
CA VAL A 6 1.06 8.00 -12.45
C VAL A 6 1.86 7.15 -11.45
N ARG A 7 2.66 6.22 -11.98
CA ARG A 7 3.54 5.39 -11.15
C ARG A 7 4.56 6.27 -10.41
N PRO A 8 4.74 6.11 -9.08
CA PRO A 8 5.49 7.06 -8.28
C PRO A 8 7.00 6.81 -8.35
N VAL A 9 7.59 7.07 -9.51
CA VAL A 9 9.02 6.90 -9.80
C VAL A 9 9.55 8.04 -10.64
N HIS A 10 10.78 8.49 -10.37
CA HIS A 10 11.44 9.49 -11.21
C HIS A 10 11.94 8.90 -12.53
N ASN A 11 12.54 7.71 -12.47
CA ASN A 11 13.03 7.00 -13.65
C ASN A 11 12.05 5.90 -14.07
N TRP A 12 11.47 6.05 -15.25
CA TRP A 12 10.50 5.12 -15.81
C TRP A 12 11.02 3.68 -15.95
N THR A 13 12.34 3.46 -15.99
CA THR A 13 12.93 2.11 -16.03
C THR A 13 13.00 1.42 -14.66
N THR A 14 12.98 2.18 -13.57
CA THR A 14 13.08 1.63 -12.20
C THR A 14 11.73 1.07 -11.77
N SER A 15 11.67 -0.13 -11.19
CA SER A 15 10.42 -0.73 -10.70
C SER A 15 10.01 -0.24 -9.31
N THR A 16 8.71 -0.02 -9.09
CA THR A 16 8.15 0.23 -7.74
C THR A 16 7.94 -1.11 -7.05
N THR A 17 8.68 -1.36 -5.96
CA THR A 17 8.54 -2.60 -5.18
C THR A 17 7.41 -2.41 -4.15
N VAL A 18 6.45 -3.33 -4.16
CA VAL A 18 5.34 -3.35 -3.21
C VAL A 18 5.51 -4.55 -2.29
N TYR A 19 5.66 -4.29 -0.99
CA TYR A 19 5.67 -5.31 0.04
C TYR A 19 4.23 -5.53 0.50
N ILE A 20 3.81 -6.80 0.52
CA ILE A 20 2.46 -7.21 0.89
C ILE A 20 2.58 -8.13 2.09
N ASP A 21 1.93 -7.75 3.19
CA ASP A 21 1.76 -8.59 4.36
C ASP A 21 0.31 -9.03 4.47
N LEU A 22 0.09 -10.32 4.70
CA LEU A 22 -1.22 -10.92 4.86
C LEU A 22 -1.31 -11.57 6.24
N VAL A 23 -2.36 -11.23 6.97
CA VAL A 23 -2.71 -11.86 8.24
C VAL A 23 -4.12 -12.44 8.11
N LEU A 24 -4.20 -13.77 8.14
CA LEU A 24 -5.48 -14.47 8.16
C LEU A 24 -6.14 -14.28 9.53
N GLN A 25 -7.33 -13.68 9.55
CA GLN A 25 -8.10 -13.49 10.78
C GLN A 25 -8.98 -14.71 11.06
N SER A 26 -9.75 -15.16 10.05
CA SER A 26 -10.62 -16.32 10.19
C SER A 26 -11.03 -16.91 8.84
N VAL A 27 -11.44 -18.18 8.87
CA VAL A 27 -12.17 -18.82 7.76
C VAL A 27 -13.66 -18.70 8.05
N LEU A 28 -14.39 -18.08 7.13
CA LEU A 28 -15.82 -17.77 7.28
C LEU A 28 -16.69 -18.88 6.69
N ASP A 29 -16.30 -19.43 5.53
CA ASP A 29 -17.05 -20.50 4.85
C ASP A 29 -16.14 -21.35 3.96
N VAL A 30 -16.52 -22.61 3.74
CA VAL A 30 -15.84 -23.55 2.83
C VAL A 30 -16.89 -24.31 2.03
N ASP A 31 -16.91 -24.07 0.72
CA ASP A 31 -17.77 -24.81 -0.22
C ASP A 31 -16.93 -25.83 -1.00
N GLY A 32 -17.05 -27.10 -0.60
CA GLY A 32 -16.37 -28.22 -1.26
C GLY A 32 -16.91 -28.57 -2.65
N LYS A 33 -18.12 -28.15 -3.02
CA LYS A 33 -18.69 -28.38 -4.35
C LYS A 33 -18.12 -27.40 -5.37
N THR A 34 -17.96 -26.14 -4.98
CA THR A 34 -17.40 -25.09 -5.84
C THR A 34 -15.90 -24.88 -5.62
N GLN A 35 -15.29 -25.56 -4.65
CA GLN A 35 -13.88 -25.42 -4.26
C GLN A 35 -13.54 -23.98 -3.82
N SER A 36 -14.46 -23.33 -3.13
CA SER A 36 -14.32 -21.95 -2.67
C SER A 36 -14.11 -21.87 -1.15
N ILE A 37 -13.28 -20.92 -0.72
CA ILE A 37 -13.08 -20.59 0.69
C ILE A 37 -13.27 -19.09 0.86
N THR A 38 -14.16 -18.72 1.77
CA THR A 38 -14.36 -17.33 2.17
C THR A 38 -13.57 -17.07 3.44
N THR A 39 -12.68 -16.09 3.44
CA THR A 39 -11.82 -15.76 4.61
C THR A 39 -11.89 -14.27 4.93
N SER A 40 -11.70 -13.95 6.20
CA SER A 40 -11.42 -12.58 6.65
C SER A 40 -9.91 -12.43 6.79
N ILE A 41 -9.34 -11.42 6.13
CA ILE A 41 -7.91 -11.14 6.17
C ILE A 41 -7.66 -9.67 6.50
N TRP A 42 -6.57 -9.40 7.19
CA TRP A 42 -5.94 -8.08 7.16
C TRP A 42 -4.83 -8.13 6.13
N TYR A 43 -4.82 -7.14 5.22
CA TYR A 43 -3.74 -6.98 4.27
C TYR A 43 -3.13 -5.60 4.45
N ARG A 44 -1.80 -5.55 4.40
CA ARG A 44 -1.02 -4.31 4.47
C ARG A 44 -0.14 -4.23 3.23
N GLN A 45 -0.15 -3.08 2.59
CA GLN A 45 0.71 -2.78 1.45
C GLN A 45 1.67 -1.67 1.84
N ILE A 46 2.94 -1.85 1.54
CA ILE A 46 3.99 -0.86 1.81
C ILE A 46 4.77 -0.69 0.53
N TRP A 47 4.81 0.55 0.03
CA TRP A 47 5.64 0.94 -1.10
C TRP A 47 6.24 2.30 -0.81
N ARG A 48 7.30 2.64 -1.57
CA ARG A 48 7.88 3.98 -1.54
C ARG A 48 7.29 4.80 -2.68
N ASP A 49 6.72 5.94 -2.34
CA ASP A 49 6.41 6.98 -3.30
C ASP A 49 7.59 7.95 -3.41
N GLU A 50 8.20 8.05 -4.59
CA GLU A 50 9.37 8.90 -4.74
C GLU A 50 9.02 10.40 -4.79
N PHE A 51 7.77 10.77 -5.05
CA PHE A 51 7.32 12.16 -5.13
C PHE A 51 6.81 12.71 -3.79
N LEU A 52 6.48 11.84 -2.84
CA LEU A 52 6.03 12.21 -1.49
C LEU A 52 7.19 12.15 -0.48
N VAL A 53 8.24 12.92 -0.78
CA VAL A 53 9.42 13.06 0.09
C VAL A 53 9.63 14.53 0.43
N TRP A 54 10.03 14.81 1.67
CA TRP A 54 10.35 16.15 2.15
C TRP A 54 11.47 16.08 3.18
N ASP A 55 12.10 17.22 3.46
CA ASP A 55 13.03 17.37 4.57
C ASP A 55 12.24 17.74 5.84
N PRO A 56 12.24 16.90 6.89
CA PRO A 56 11.54 17.22 8.13
C PRO A 56 11.96 18.55 8.77
N GLU A 57 13.20 19.02 8.58
CA GLU A 57 13.68 20.29 9.15
C GLU A 57 12.94 21.50 8.56
N GLU A 58 12.45 21.38 7.33
CA GLU A 58 11.65 22.43 6.66
C GLU A 58 10.18 22.44 7.13
N PHE A 59 9.74 21.40 7.86
CA PHE A 59 8.35 21.18 8.26
C PHE A 59 8.23 20.85 9.76
N ASP A 60 8.87 21.63 10.64
CA ASP A 60 8.78 21.50 12.11
C ASP A 60 9.08 20.08 12.66
N GLY A 61 9.91 19.31 11.94
CA GLY A 61 10.25 17.94 12.32
C GLY A 61 9.16 16.90 12.04
N ILE A 62 8.19 17.20 11.18
CA ILE A 62 7.15 16.25 10.76
C ILE A 62 7.79 15.16 9.89
N ASN A 63 7.67 13.90 10.31
CA ASN A 63 8.22 12.74 9.61
C ASN A 63 7.15 11.87 8.93
N GLU A 64 5.89 12.03 9.30
CA GLU A 64 4.78 11.24 8.78
C GLU A 64 3.52 12.09 8.69
N ILE A 65 2.72 11.83 7.67
CA ILE A 65 1.41 12.43 7.45
C ILE A 65 0.42 11.35 7.04
N SER A 66 -0.84 11.51 7.42
CA SER A 66 -1.93 10.64 6.97
C SER A 66 -2.67 11.30 5.80
N LEU A 67 -2.72 10.63 4.67
CA LEU A 67 -3.41 11.08 3.47
C LEU A 67 -4.61 10.17 3.18
N PRO A 68 -5.69 10.70 2.58
CA PRO A 68 -6.76 9.87 2.04
C PRO A 68 -6.22 8.99 0.90
N SER A 69 -6.80 7.79 0.76
CA SER A 69 -6.42 6.82 -0.27
C SER A 69 -7.00 7.09 -1.66
N ASP A 70 -7.98 8.00 -1.74
CA ASP A 70 -8.80 8.27 -2.93
C ASP A 70 -8.42 9.56 -3.65
#